data_AF-A0A6T8EDI8-F1
#
_entry.id   AF-A0A6T8EDI8-F1
#
_cell.length_a   1.000
_cell.length_b   1.000
_cell.length_c   1.000
_cell.angle_alpha   90.00
_cell.angle_beta   90.00
_cell.angle_gamma   90.00
#
_symmetry.space_group_name_H-M   'P 1'
#
loop_
_entity.id
_entity.type
_entity.pdbx_description
1 polymer ?
#
loop_
_entity_poly.entity_id
_entity_poly.type
_entity_poly.pdbx_seq_one_letter_code
_entity_poly.pdbx_strand_id
1 'polypeptide(L)'
;SRLMKDLIKEAKFLKEPDRILLIGCTRRPYLCEKGDSKKLNAFFKDFKLALPLPDYASMQLLWKHLVLRHGGIITETLDIQTLAWVTKSIGYSAGTVDAVVRKVLSQRRIQRLAGKPLAHTEFVPHLARIDPVFRDEFDKLAGWTTKNNFQGKKEEKPKTAKSDKKGAKPKKKK
;
A
#
# COMPACT_ATOMS: atom_id res chain seq x y z
N SER A 1 18.92 18.09 10.06
CA SER A 1 19.45 17.42 11.27
C SER A 1 20.91 17.00 11.13
N ARG A 2 21.61 16.78 12.26
CA ARG A 2 22.95 16.14 12.28
C ARG A 2 22.88 14.72 11.74
N LEU A 3 21.86 13.97 12.14
CA LEU A 3 21.57 12.61 11.71
C LEU A 3 21.53 12.44 10.18
N MET A 4 20.88 13.34 9.43
CA MET A 4 20.88 13.26 7.97
C MET A 4 22.24 13.51 7.34
N LYS A 5 23.07 14.38 7.92
CA LYS A 5 24.42 14.63 7.41
C LYS A 5 25.30 13.40 7.61
N ASP A 6 25.18 12.75 8.75
CA ASP A 6 25.97 11.57 9.09
C ASP A 6 25.52 10.37 8.25
N LEU A 7 24.22 10.15 8.07
CA LEU A 7 23.69 9.11 7.18
C LEU A 7 24.22 9.24 5.75
N ILE A 8 24.22 10.45 5.19
CA ILE A 8 24.71 10.69 3.82
C ILE A 8 26.23 10.50 3.73
N LYS A 9 26.99 10.77 4.80
CA LYS A 9 28.43 10.49 4.82
C LYS A 9 28.70 8.99 4.84
N GLU A 10 28.05 8.26 5.74
CA GLU A 10 28.21 6.79 5.84
C GLU A 10 27.80 6.10 4.54
N ALA A 11 26.68 6.53 3.95
CA ALA A 11 26.20 5.96 2.70
C ALA A 11 27.15 6.17 1.51
N LYS A 12 28.06 7.16 1.54
CA LYS A 12 29.07 7.34 0.50
C LYS A 12 30.20 6.31 0.57
N PHE A 13 30.41 5.70 1.73
CA PHE A 13 31.41 4.65 1.89
C PHE A 13 30.93 3.29 1.35
N LEU A 14 29.62 3.15 1.13
CA LEU A 14 29.03 1.96 0.51
C LEU A 14 29.40 1.92 -0.97
N LYS A 15 30.06 0.83 -1.39
CA LYS A 15 30.46 0.59 -2.78
C LYS A 15 29.68 -0.59 -3.36
N GLU A 16 29.67 -0.69 -4.69
CA GLU A 16 29.07 -1.82 -5.43
C GLU A 16 29.49 -3.23 -4.93
N PRO A 17 30.77 -3.52 -4.61
CA PRO A 17 31.16 -4.82 -4.07
C PRO A 17 30.48 -5.18 -2.75
N ASP A 18 30.02 -4.21 -1.97
CA ASP A 18 29.42 -4.44 -0.65
C ASP A 18 28.01 -5.02 -0.77
N ARG A 19 27.34 -4.85 -1.92
CA ARG A 19 25.97 -5.36 -2.21
C ARG A 19 24.92 -4.98 -1.16
N ILE A 20 25.02 -3.77 -0.61
CA ILE A 20 24.10 -3.26 0.41
C ILE A 20 22.95 -2.49 -0.25
N LEU A 21 21.71 -2.81 0.15
CA LEU A 21 20.50 -2.08 -0.24
C LEU A 21 19.90 -1.39 0.98
N LEU A 22 19.69 -0.07 0.88
CA LEU A 22 19.07 0.74 1.94
C LEU A 22 17.58 0.95 1.66
N ILE A 23 16.73 0.47 2.56
CA ILE A 23 15.27 0.61 2.48
C ILE A 23 14.77 1.53 3.58
N GLY A 24 14.22 2.69 3.21
CA GLY A 24 13.60 3.64 4.13
C GLY A 24 12.09 3.43 4.22
N CYS A 25 11.57 3.13 5.40
CA CYS A 25 10.13 2.97 5.65
C CYS A 25 9.60 4.13 6.51
N THR A 26 8.54 4.80 6.06
CA THR A 26 7.86 5.84 6.85
C THR A 26 6.37 5.87 6.57
N ARG A 27 5.60 6.20 7.61
CA ARG A 27 4.13 6.36 7.54
C ARG A 27 3.70 7.82 7.41
N ARG A 28 4.59 8.77 7.73
CA ARG A 28 4.30 10.21 7.76
C ARG A 28 5.45 11.03 7.15
N PRO A 29 5.77 10.83 5.86
CA PRO A 29 6.91 11.51 5.22
C PRO A 29 6.74 13.03 5.14
N TYR A 30 5.49 13.52 5.19
CA TYR A 30 5.13 14.94 5.17
C TYR A 30 5.48 15.69 6.47
N LEU A 31 5.75 15.00 7.58
CA LEU A 31 6.19 15.63 8.85
C LEU A 31 7.69 15.95 8.87
N CYS A 32 8.45 15.48 7.87
CA CYS A 32 9.87 15.73 7.80
C CYS A 32 10.16 17.24 7.63
N GLU A 33 11.13 17.75 8.38
CA GLU A 33 11.58 19.14 8.28
C GLU A 33 11.95 19.47 6.82
N LYS A 34 11.54 20.65 6.32
CA LYS A 34 11.70 21.03 4.91
C LYS A 34 13.13 20.84 4.38
N GLY A 35 14.14 21.16 5.20
CA GLY A 35 15.56 21.02 4.83
C GLY A 35 16.02 19.57 4.69
N ASP A 36 15.56 18.69 5.57
CA ASP A 36 15.90 17.26 5.55
C ASP A 36 15.06 16.51 4.50
N SER A 37 13.81 16.91 4.28
CA SER A 37 12.93 16.32 3.27
C SER A 37 13.52 16.42 1.87
N LYS A 38 14.13 17.55 1.50
CA LYS A 38 14.81 17.70 0.20
C LYS A 38 15.99 16.74 0.06
N LYS A 39 16.80 16.60 1.11
CA LYS A 39 17.98 15.71 1.12
C LYS A 39 17.58 14.24 1.06
N LEU A 40 16.60 13.84 1.86
CA LEU A 40 16.04 12.48 1.83
C LEU A 40 15.44 12.14 0.47
N ASN A 41 14.70 13.07 -0.12
CA ASN A 41 14.10 12.87 -1.43
C ASN A 41 15.14 12.74 -2.54
N ALA A 42 16.30 13.39 -2.40
CA ALA A 42 17.44 13.25 -3.31
C ALA A 42 18.23 11.96 -3.05
N PHE A 43 18.34 11.53 -1.80
CA PHE A 43 19.01 10.28 -1.41
C PHE A 43 18.25 9.05 -1.92
N PHE A 44 16.93 8.98 -1.67
CA PHE A 44 16.07 7.89 -2.14
C PHE A 44 15.43 8.19 -3.50
N LYS A 45 16.16 8.82 -4.43
CA LYS A 45 15.59 9.26 -5.72
C LYS A 45 15.23 8.10 -6.65
N ASP A 46 15.94 6.98 -6.55
CA ASP A 46 15.91 5.91 -7.56
C ASP A 46 14.67 5.02 -7.45
N PHE A 47 14.17 4.79 -6.24
CA PHE A 47 12.96 4.00 -6.02
C PHE A 47 12.14 4.56 -4.86
N LYS A 48 10.90 4.94 -5.14
CA LYS A 48 9.94 5.39 -4.12
C LYS A 48 8.62 4.67 -4.34
N LEU A 49 8.26 3.83 -3.37
CA LEU A 49 7.01 3.10 -3.40
C LEU A 49 6.06 3.71 -2.37
N ALA A 50 4.91 4.18 -2.83
CA ALA A 50 3.79 4.51 -1.96
C ALA A 50 2.87 3.29 -1.88
N LEU A 51 2.53 2.90 -0.65
CA LEU A 51 1.61 1.80 -0.38
C LEU A 51 0.25 2.38 0.02
N PRO A 52 -0.73 2.48 -0.90
CA PRO A 52 -2.06 2.96 -0.57
C PRO A 52 -2.80 1.95 0.31
N LEU A 53 -3.95 2.38 0.85
CA LEU A 53 -4.88 1.44 1.47
C LEU A 53 -5.37 0.42 0.42
N PRO A 54 -5.63 -0.84 0.83
CA PRO A 54 -6.11 -1.85 -0.10
C PRO A 54 -7.45 -1.45 -0.73
N ASP A 55 -7.59 -1.68 -2.03
CA ASP A 55 -8.87 -1.57 -2.70
C ASP A 55 -9.79 -2.74 -2.34
N TYR A 56 -11.04 -2.72 -2.82
CA TYR A 56 -12.03 -3.74 -2.45
C TYR A 56 -11.59 -5.15 -2.88
N ALA A 57 -11.02 -5.29 -4.08
CA ALA A 57 -10.54 -6.58 -4.58
C ALA A 57 -9.37 -7.11 -3.74
N SER A 58 -8.38 -6.26 -3.43
CA SER A 58 -7.29 -6.62 -2.52
C SER A 58 -7.79 -6.95 -1.13
N MET A 59 -8.80 -6.25 -0.62
CA MET A 59 -9.36 -6.49 0.71
C MET A 59 -10.07 -7.85 0.78
N GLN A 60 -10.81 -8.25 -0.26
CA GLN A 60 -11.38 -9.60 -0.34
C GLN A 60 -10.29 -10.68 -0.32
N LEU A 61 -9.21 -10.47 -1.08
CA LEU A 61 -8.07 -11.38 -1.09
C LEU A 61 -7.40 -11.43 0.29
N LEU A 62 -7.18 -10.28 0.92
CA LEU A 62 -6.59 -10.20 2.26
C LEU A 62 -7.42 -10.97 3.28
N TRP A 63 -8.74 -10.77 3.32
CA TRP A 63 -9.60 -11.53 4.23
C TRP A 63 -9.50 -13.03 4.02
N LYS A 64 -9.54 -13.52 2.77
CA LYS A 64 -9.38 -14.94 2.45
C LYS A 64 -8.04 -15.47 2.94
N HIS A 65 -6.94 -14.83 2.56
CA HIS A 65 -5.60 -15.29 2.88
C HIS A 65 -5.28 -15.21 4.37
N LEU A 66 -5.70 -14.14 5.05
CA LEU A 66 -5.43 -13.94 6.47
C LEU A 66 -6.20 -14.93 7.33
N VAL A 67 -7.48 -15.20 7.00
CA VAL A 67 -8.27 -16.20 7.73
C VAL A 67 -7.63 -17.59 7.60
N LEU A 68 -7.24 -17.99 6.38
CA LEU A 68 -6.56 -19.29 6.17
C LEU A 68 -5.20 -19.34 6.86
N ARG A 69 -4.41 -18.26 6.77
CA ARG A 69 -3.08 -18.14 7.40
C ARG A 69 -3.14 -18.33 8.91
N HIS A 70 -4.20 -17.86 9.57
CA HIS A 70 -4.41 -17.99 11.01
C HIS A 70 -5.22 -19.24 11.40
N GLY A 71 -5.33 -20.24 10.50
CA GLY A 71 -5.98 -21.53 10.80
C GLY A 71 -7.51 -21.49 10.82
N GLY A 72 -8.10 -20.43 10.27
CA GLY A 72 -9.54 -20.33 10.06
C GLY A 72 -10.00 -21.15 8.84
N ILE A 73 -11.24 -21.63 8.89
CA ILE A 73 -11.88 -22.34 7.79
C ILE A 73 -12.92 -21.40 7.16
N ILE A 74 -12.80 -21.17 5.86
CA ILE A 74 -13.76 -20.37 5.10
C ILE A 74 -14.93 -21.28 4.72
N THR A 75 -16.13 -20.90 5.15
CA THR A 75 -17.39 -21.57 4.83
C THR A 75 -18.38 -20.53 4.29
N GLU A 76 -19.52 -20.95 3.78
CA GLU A 76 -20.57 -20.05 3.26
C GLU A 76 -21.11 -19.07 4.32
N THR A 77 -20.98 -19.42 5.61
CA THR A 77 -21.38 -18.54 6.72
C THR A 77 -20.49 -17.31 6.90
N LEU A 78 -19.26 -17.36 6.35
CA LEU A 78 -18.30 -16.27 6.40
C LEU A 78 -18.49 -15.38 5.17
N ASP A 79 -19.28 -14.32 5.32
CA ASP A 79 -19.44 -13.31 4.29
C ASP A 79 -18.21 -12.38 4.20
N ILE A 80 -17.29 -12.76 3.32
CA ILE A 80 -16.07 -12.02 3.04
C ILE A 80 -16.36 -10.72 2.26
N GLN A 81 -17.40 -10.69 1.44
CA GLN A 81 -17.73 -9.53 0.63
C GLN A 81 -18.15 -8.37 1.52
N THR A 82 -19.04 -8.64 2.49
CA THR A 82 -19.47 -7.64 3.46
C THR A 82 -18.30 -7.17 4.34
N LEU A 83 -17.45 -8.08 4.83
CA LEU A 83 -16.26 -7.71 5.60
C LEU A 83 -15.30 -6.82 4.78
N ALA A 84 -15.03 -7.18 3.54
CA ALA A 84 -14.16 -6.40 2.65
C ALA A 84 -14.75 -5.02 2.37
N TRP A 85 -16.07 -4.91 2.15
CA TRP A 85 -16.73 -3.64 1.87
C TRP A 85 -16.69 -2.71 3.09
N VAL A 86 -17.10 -3.22 4.25
CA VAL A 86 -17.09 -2.47 5.52
C VAL A 86 -15.68 -2.03 5.89
N THR A 87 -14.69 -2.90 5.75
CA THR A 87 -13.32 -2.53 6.11
C THR A 87 -12.71 -1.50 5.17
N LYS A 88 -12.99 -1.61 3.87
CA LYS A 88 -12.56 -0.61 2.88
C LYS A 88 -13.25 0.72 3.06
N SER A 89 -14.57 0.74 3.34
CA SER A 89 -15.34 1.99 3.46
C SER A 89 -14.94 2.80 4.69
N ILE A 90 -14.61 2.12 5.79
CA ILE A 90 -14.17 2.75 7.03
C ILE A 90 -12.71 3.22 6.95
N GLY A 91 -11.88 2.59 6.10
CA GLY A 91 -10.47 2.96 5.92
C GLY A 91 -9.50 2.12 6.77
N TYR A 92 -9.80 0.84 6.99
CA TYR A 92 -8.88 -0.05 7.69
C TYR A 92 -7.72 -0.52 6.81
N SER A 93 -6.54 -0.63 7.42
CA SER A 93 -5.34 -1.15 6.77
C SER A 93 -5.29 -2.68 6.77
N ALA A 94 -4.47 -3.26 5.90
CA ALA A 94 -4.23 -4.71 5.89
C ALA A 94 -3.71 -5.23 7.25
N GLY A 95 -2.87 -4.44 7.93
CA GLY A 95 -2.35 -4.77 9.26
C GLY A 95 -3.44 -4.74 10.34
N THR A 96 -4.44 -3.85 10.19
CA THR A 96 -5.61 -3.82 11.08
C THR A 96 -6.43 -5.10 10.93
N VAL A 97 -6.69 -5.52 9.69
CA VAL A 97 -7.42 -6.76 9.40
C VAL A 97 -6.66 -7.97 9.95
N ASP A 98 -5.35 -8.07 9.70
CA ASP A 98 -4.50 -9.16 10.23
C ASP A 98 -4.55 -9.24 11.76
N ALA A 99 -4.42 -8.09 12.43
CA ALA A 99 -4.49 -8.03 13.89
C ALA A 99 -5.85 -8.50 14.44
N VAL A 100 -6.95 -8.15 13.76
CA VAL A 100 -8.30 -8.57 14.15
C VAL A 100 -8.51 -10.06 13.88
N VAL A 101 -8.10 -10.56 12.71
CA VAL A 101 -8.21 -11.98 12.35
C VAL A 101 -7.47 -12.84 13.37
N ARG A 102 -6.23 -12.47 13.71
CA ARG A 102 -5.44 -13.15 14.74
C ARG A 102 -6.11 -13.13 16.12
N LYS A 103 -6.83 -12.05 16.45
CA LYS A 103 -7.52 -11.91 17.74
C LYS A 103 -8.78 -12.79 17.82
N VAL A 104 -9.52 -12.92 16.72
CA VAL A 104 -10.71 -13.79 16.62
C VAL A 104 -10.29 -15.26 16.57
N LEU A 105 -9.31 -15.60 15.74
CA LEU A 105 -8.79 -16.96 15.56
C LEU A 105 -7.77 -17.32 16.64
N SER A 106 -8.18 -17.22 17.90
CA SER A 106 -7.44 -17.79 19.02
C SER A 106 -7.41 -19.32 18.94
N GLN A 107 -6.45 -19.96 19.61
CA GLN A 107 -6.34 -21.43 19.65
C GLN A 107 -7.65 -22.11 20.07
N ARG A 108 -8.33 -21.52 21.06
CA ARG A 108 -9.65 -21.99 21.53
C ARG A 108 -10.71 -21.84 20.45
N ARG A 109 -10.69 -20.77 19.64
CA ARG A 109 -11.65 -20.58 18.55
C ARG A 109 -11.43 -21.60 17.45
N ILE A 110 -10.17 -21.85 17.08
CA ILE A 110 -9.76 -22.81 16.05
C ILE A 110 -10.30 -24.21 16.36
N GLN A 111 -10.12 -24.70 17.59
CA GLN A 111 -10.64 -26.01 18.03
C GLN A 111 -12.17 -26.13 17.91
N ARG A 112 -12.89 -25.01 17.98
CA ARG A 112 -14.36 -24.99 17.91
C ARG A 112 -14.90 -24.80 16.50
N LEU A 113 -14.05 -24.56 15.50
CA LEU A 113 -14.49 -24.29 14.12
C LEU A 113 -15.28 -25.46 13.52
N ALA A 114 -14.94 -26.70 13.88
CA ALA A 114 -15.62 -27.90 13.38
C ALA A 114 -17.11 -27.95 13.78
N GLY A 115 -17.45 -27.52 15.00
CA GLY A 115 -18.84 -27.53 15.49
C GLY A 115 -19.56 -26.18 15.33
N LYS A 116 -18.81 -25.07 15.29
CA LYS A 116 -19.36 -23.73 15.10
C LYS A 116 -18.56 -22.99 14.02
N PRO A 117 -19.09 -22.93 12.78
CA PRO A 117 -18.47 -22.20 11.68
C PRO A 117 -18.15 -20.74 12.04
N LEU A 118 -17.18 -20.16 11.33
CA LEU A 118 -16.73 -18.80 11.55
C LEU A 118 -17.71 -17.81 10.91
N ALA A 119 -18.29 -16.92 11.71
CA ALA A 119 -19.21 -15.90 11.21
C ALA A 119 -18.53 -14.52 11.08
N HIS A 120 -18.95 -13.75 10.08
CA HIS A 120 -18.44 -12.40 9.83
C HIS A 120 -18.71 -11.41 11.00
N THR A 121 -19.79 -11.64 11.76
CA THR A 121 -20.15 -10.83 12.93
C THR A 121 -19.15 -10.93 14.08
N GLU A 122 -18.35 -12.00 14.15
CA GLU A 122 -17.34 -12.19 15.19
C GLU A 122 -16.20 -11.15 15.09
N PHE A 123 -15.95 -10.60 13.91
CA PHE A 123 -14.88 -9.62 13.68
C PHE A 123 -15.28 -8.19 14.02
N VAL A 124 -16.58 -7.86 13.93
CA VAL A 124 -17.09 -6.49 14.08
C VAL A 124 -16.74 -5.86 15.43
N PRO A 125 -16.90 -6.53 16.59
CA PRO A 125 -16.55 -5.96 17.90
C PRO A 125 -15.05 -5.69 18.08
N HIS A 126 -14.20 -6.35 17.28
CA HIS A 126 -12.76 -6.13 17.31
C HIS A 126 -12.34 -5.01 16.37
N LEU A 127 -12.96 -4.91 15.19
CA LEU A 127 -12.78 -3.79 14.27
C LEU A 127 -13.20 -2.47 14.92
N ALA A 128 -14.37 -2.44 15.57
CA ALA A 128 -14.93 -1.22 16.17
C ALA A 128 -14.07 -0.59 17.29
N ARG A 129 -13.05 -1.29 17.80
CA ARG A 129 -12.12 -0.77 18.83
C ARG A 129 -10.85 -0.17 18.25
N ILE A 130 -10.64 -0.24 16.95
CA ILE A 130 -9.42 0.23 16.29
C ILE A 130 -9.76 1.49 15.50
N ASP A 131 -8.95 2.54 15.66
CA ASP A 131 -9.12 3.74 14.85
C ASP A 131 -8.72 3.46 13.39
N PRO A 132 -9.55 3.86 12.41
CA PRO A 132 -9.21 3.72 11.01
C PRO A 132 -8.17 4.76 10.57
N VAL A 133 -7.64 4.57 9.36
CA VAL A 133 -6.82 5.60 8.72
C VAL A 133 -7.76 6.68 8.21
N PHE A 134 -7.67 7.86 8.83
CA PHE A 134 -8.50 9.00 8.45
C PHE A 134 -8.15 9.53 7.06
N ARG A 135 -9.17 10.05 6.36
CA ARG A 135 -9.04 10.57 5.01
C ARG A 135 -7.99 11.67 4.89
N ASP A 136 -7.89 12.55 5.88
CA ASP A 136 -6.90 13.63 5.90
C ASP A 136 -5.45 13.11 5.94
N GLU A 137 -5.20 12.01 6.66
CA GLU A 137 -3.88 11.39 6.68
C GLU A 137 -3.54 10.75 5.33
N PHE A 138 -4.54 10.12 4.71
CA PHE A 138 -4.42 9.54 3.37
C PHE A 138 -4.12 10.62 2.32
N ASP A 139 -4.87 11.72 2.32
CA ASP A 139 -4.71 12.81 1.36
C ASP A 139 -3.35 13.51 1.53
N LYS A 140 -2.85 13.67 2.76
CA LYS A 140 -1.49 14.16 3.02
C LYS A 140 -0.42 13.24 2.44
N LEU A 141 -0.57 11.92 2.59
CA LEU A 141 0.37 10.94 2.03
C LEU A 141 0.29 10.90 0.51
N ALA A 142 -0.92 10.94 -0.06
CA ALA A 142 -1.15 10.99 -1.50
C ALA A 142 -0.55 12.25 -2.11
N GLY A 143 -0.84 13.43 -1.54
CA GLY A 143 -0.28 14.70 -1.99
C GLY A 143 1.26 14.74 -1.89
N TRP A 144 1.82 14.19 -0.81
CA TRP A 144 3.28 14.03 -0.70
C TRP A 144 3.83 13.10 -1.78
N THR A 145 3.15 11.99 -2.06
CA THR A 145 3.55 11.01 -3.06
C THR A 145 3.53 11.62 -4.47
N THR A 146 2.44 12.27 -4.87
CA THR A 146 2.33 12.92 -6.19
C THR A 146 3.40 13.98 -6.41
N LYS A 147 3.82 14.67 -5.34
CA LYS A 147 4.87 15.69 -5.39
C LYS A 147 6.28 15.11 -5.47
N ASN A 148 6.55 13.99 -4.78
CA ASN A 148 7.92 13.50 -4.55
C ASN A 148 8.24 12.16 -5.23
N ASN A 149 7.24 11.46 -5.76
CA ASN A 149 7.39 10.21 -6.50
C ASN A 149 7.26 10.46 -8.00
N PHE A 150 8.40 10.48 -8.70
CA PHE A 150 8.44 10.71 -10.15
C PHE A 150 8.00 9.49 -10.97
N GLN A 151 8.04 8.28 -10.40
CA GLN A 151 7.72 7.04 -11.11
C GLN A 151 6.21 6.84 -11.30
N GLY A 152 5.39 7.26 -10.32
CA GLY A 152 3.93 7.21 -10.42
C GLY A 152 3.31 8.11 -11.51
N LYS A 153 4.09 9.01 -12.13
CA LYS A 153 3.63 9.80 -13.30
C LYS A 153 3.70 9.04 -14.63
N LYS A 154 4.31 7.85 -14.67
CA LYS A 154 4.49 7.09 -15.92
C LYS A 154 3.36 6.11 -16.23
N GLU A 155 2.45 5.84 -15.29
CA GLU A 155 1.42 4.80 -15.46
C GLU A 155 0.08 5.30 -16.05
N GLU A 156 -0.14 6.61 -16.20
CA GLU A 156 -1.40 7.16 -16.76
C GLU A 156 -1.21 8.05 -18.00
N LYS A 157 -0.43 7.60 -18.98
CA LYS A 157 -0.68 8.03 -20.36
C LYS A 157 -0.81 6.81 -21.24
N PRO A 158 -2.04 6.37 -21.58
CA PRO A 158 -2.20 5.49 -22.74
C PRO A 158 -1.57 6.23 -23.92
N LYS A 159 -0.53 5.63 -24.50
CA LYS A 159 0.07 6.10 -25.74
C LYS A 159 -1.04 6.01 -26.79
N THR A 160 -1.68 7.13 -27.12
CA THR A 160 -2.50 7.22 -28.33
C THR A 160 -1.61 6.77 -29.48
N ALA A 161 -1.95 5.63 -30.06
CA ALA A 161 -1.30 5.09 -31.23
C ALA A 161 -1.27 6.19 -32.30
N LYS A 162 -0.06 6.59 -32.70
CA LYS A 162 0.13 7.37 -33.92
C LYS A 162 -0.35 6.50 -35.08
N SER A 163 -1.55 6.78 -35.57
CA SER A 163 -2.00 6.25 -36.85
C SER A 163 -1.19 6.92 -37.96
N ASP A 164 -0.44 6.09 -38.68
CA ASP A 164 0.15 6.39 -39.97
C ASP A 164 -0.89 7.00 -40.91
N LYS A 165 -0.62 8.22 -41.39
CA LYS A 165 -1.06 8.67 -42.71
C LYS A 165 0.12 9.34 -43.43
N LYS A 166 0.93 8.49 -44.06
CA LYS A 166 1.66 8.84 -45.28
C LYS A 166 0.63 9.20 -46.35
N GLY A 167 0.41 10.50 -46.57
CA GLY A 167 -0.33 11.05 -47.69
C GLY A 167 0.61 11.84 -48.60
N ALA A 168 0.67 11.46 -49.87
CA ALA A 168 1.62 11.89 -50.87
C ALA A 168 1.55 13.41 -51.19
N LYS A 169 2.72 14.04 -51.37
CA LYS A 169 2.86 15.34 -52.06
C LYS A 169 2.64 15.15 -53.57
N PRO A 170 1.76 15.92 -54.24
CA PRO A 170 1.84 16.09 -55.68
C PRO A 170 2.84 17.21 -56.03
N LYS A 171 3.74 16.88 -56.95
CA LYS A 171 4.66 17.81 -57.65
C LYS A 171 3.86 18.88 -58.40
N LYS A 172 4.21 20.16 -58.24
CA LYS A 172 4.02 21.18 -59.29
C LYS A 172 5.40 21.58 -59.83
N LYS A 173 5.69 21.12 -61.06
CA LYS A 173 6.71 21.69 -61.94
C LYS A 173 6.06 22.87 -62.69
N LYS A 174 6.88 23.90 -62.95
CA LYS A 174 6.78 24.97 -63.96
C LYS A 174 5.39 25.28 -64.52
#